data_AF-A0AAV5S1B4-F1
#
_entry.id   AF-A0AAV5S1B4-F1
#
_cell.length_a   1.000
_cell.length_b   1.000
_cell.length_c   1.000
_cell.angle_alpha   90.00
_cell.angle_beta   90.00
_cell.angle_gamma   90.00
#
_symmetry.space_group_name_H-M   'P 1'
#
loop_
_entity.id
_entity.type
_entity.pdbx_description
1 polymer ?
#
loop_
_entity_poly.entity_id
_entity_poly.type
_entity_poly.pdbx_seq_one_letter_code
_entity_poly.pdbx_strand_id
1 'polypeptide(L)'
;MKSVSALLIASSVLAGTVVADSSLSGKIEFSGVGFDMPYNPISKIDDSKNTCKCELSKDQKWYSGINAPFSEPLAVHINGPTQLKKFAYYTSDHFVVGKNTSAGWKRGAYFDNTESSPVMENVTFLSHVGKDSNCFGKALTFFSQDVQKQEKVNTPPGKYLDVGSGVEYMIYSNITCPKSSINGGCGVYRSDAAAFYGFDGVTKMFLFEFTMPTDSMQGASNTPVIWLSGDSLARVTDKYGLQTNCSCLFQGCGELNVFSANATHMNSSMITLQGANVSGNYSELFTGNIASGKFLRPVNTTVTGGVILDSEGNVITFISDSSSFDSELTANAVNSMLDALPQLGNTDQLKAGNLTAPSSTTSKNAGSIMASTGGVWLYLFALLAATAHSVVGF
;
A
#
# COMPACT_ATOMS: atom_id res chain seq x y z
N MET A 1 13.91 73.56 -16.65
CA MET A 1 13.65 72.46 -15.71
C MET A 1 13.28 71.23 -16.54
N LYS A 2 14.22 70.29 -16.72
CA LYS A 2 14.00 69.06 -17.48
C LYS A 2 13.65 67.95 -16.49
N SER A 3 12.49 67.36 -16.66
CA SER A 3 11.97 66.25 -15.85
C SER A 3 12.77 64.97 -16.15
N VAL A 4 13.25 64.31 -15.10
CA VAL A 4 13.93 63.01 -15.16
C VAL A 4 12.87 61.93 -14.95
N SER A 5 12.59 61.15 -15.98
CA SER A 5 11.78 59.93 -15.88
C SER A 5 12.60 58.84 -15.20
N ALA A 6 12.20 58.43 -14.00
CA ALA A 6 12.73 57.25 -13.33
C ALA A 6 12.08 55.99 -13.92
N LEU A 7 12.90 55.14 -14.53
CA LEU A 7 12.52 53.84 -15.05
C LEU A 7 12.46 52.86 -13.86
N LEU A 8 11.26 52.42 -13.47
CA LEU A 8 11.10 51.34 -12.49
C LEU A 8 11.46 50.01 -13.17
N ILE A 9 12.61 49.45 -12.79
CA ILE A 9 12.99 48.08 -13.10
C ILE A 9 12.18 47.18 -12.16
N ALA A 10 11.20 46.45 -12.71
CA ALA A 10 10.50 45.40 -11.98
C ALA A 10 11.46 44.22 -11.78
N SER A 11 12.06 44.14 -10.59
CA SER A 11 12.77 42.94 -10.15
C SER A 11 11.77 41.79 -10.01
N SER A 12 11.91 40.78 -10.87
CA SER A 12 11.24 39.49 -10.73
C SER A 12 11.72 38.82 -9.44
N VAL A 13 10.87 38.83 -8.41
CA VAL A 13 11.08 38.04 -7.20
C VAL A 13 10.93 36.58 -7.60
N LEU A 14 12.04 35.84 -7.55
CA LEU A 14 12.05 34.40 -7.62
C LEU A 14 11.20 33.89 -6.44
N ALA A 15 10.03 33.33 -6.72
CA ALA A 15 9.19 32.71 -5.71
C ALA A 15 9.94 31.49 -5.17
N GLY A 16 10.64 31.66 -4.05
CA GLY A 16 11.11 30.53 -3.26
C GLY A 16 9.88 29.72 -2.84
N THR A 17 9.90 28.42 -3.09
CA THR A 17 8.92 27.48 -2.56
C THR A 17 8.89 27.62 -1.05
N VAL A 18 7.81 28.19 -0.52
CA VAL A 18 7.56 28.23 0.93
C VAL A 18 7.28 26.78 1.34
N VAL A 19 8.27 26.13 1.94
CA VAL A 19 8.08 24.83 2.59
C VAL A 19 7.21 25.08 3.81
N ALA A 20 5.99 24.53 3.81
CA ALA A 20 5.17 24.53 5.00
C ALA A 20 5.60 23.34 5.87
N ASP A 21 5.94 23.59 7.15
CA ASP A 21 6.31 22.51 8.07
C ASP A 21 5.14 21.58 8.39
N SER A 22 3.91 22.10 8.30
CA SER A 22 2.69 21.33 8.46
C SER A 22 1.49 21.93 7.74
N SER A 23 0.64 21.11 7.13
CA SER A 23 -0.63 21.52 6.52
C SER A 23 -1.63 20.35 6.52
N LEU A 24 -2.93 20.63 6.42
CA LEU A 24 -3.92 19.56 6.19
C LEU A 24 -3.82 19.00 4.75
N SER A 25 -3.45 19.86 3.78
CA SER A 25 -3.27 19.52 2.37
C SER A 25 -1.83 19.81 1.93
N GLY A 26 -1.25 18.94 1.11
CA GLY A 26 0.14 19.03 0.68
C GLY A 26 0.70 17.70 0.17
N LYS A 27 2.01 17.65 -0.03
CA LYS A 27 2.71 16.43 -0.44
C LYS A 27 4.06 16.27 0.27
N ILE A 28 4.45 15.02 0.47
CA ILE A 28 5.74 14.57 1.01
C ILE A 28 6.34 13.64 -0.04
N GLU A 29 7.64 13.81 -0.32
CA GLU A 29 8.30 13.13 -1.42
C GLU A 29 9.55 12.38 -0.95
N PHE A 30 9.67 11.13 -1.41
CA PHE A 30 10.90 10.35 -1.37
C PHE A 30 11.40 10.15 -2.80
N SER A 31 12.71 10.11 -2.99
CA SER A 31 13.32 9.83 -4.29
C SER A 31 14.37 8.74 -4.22
N GLY A 32 14.64 8.10 -5.36
CA GLY A 32 15.61 7.02 -5.47
C GLY A 32 15.17 5.71 -4.83
N VAL A 33 13.86 5.49 -4.66
CA VAL A 33 13.32 4.24 -4.10
C VAL A 33 13.48 3.10 -5.11
N GLY A 34 14.12 2.02 -4.67
CA GLY A 34 14.39 0.85 -5.50
C GLY A 34 15.84 0.43 -5.41
N PHE A 35 16.06 -0.86 -5.21
CA PHE A 35 17.37 -1.47 -5.06
C PHE A 35 17.26 -2.97 -5.24
N ASP A 36 18.41 -3.61 -5.47
CA ASP A 36 18.49 -5.06 -5.50
C ASP A 36 18.82 -5.59 -4.11
N MET A 37 18.08 -6.60 -3.67
CA MET A 37 18.35 -7.28 -2.41
C MET A 37 17.94 -8.75 -2.47
N PRO A 38 18.86 -9.65 -2.10
CA PRO A 38 18.48 -11.03 -1.92
C PRO A 38 17.68 -11.23 -0.64
N TYR A 39 16.76 -12.19 -0.67
CA TYR A 39 16.03 -12.65 0.50
C TYR A 39 15.79 -14.17 0.44
N ASN A 40 15.53 -14.76 1.60
CA ASN A 40 15.19 -16.17 1.70
C ASN A 40 13.69 -16.28 2.04
N PRO A 41 12.83 -16.76 1.14
CA PRO A 41 11.41 -16.90 1.43
C PRO A 41 11.18 -17.95 2.52
N ILE A 42 10.09 -17.80 3.27
CA ILE A 42 9.66 -18.80 4.23
C ILE A 42 9.33 -20.10 3.47
N SER A 43 9.96 -21.20 3.89
CA SER A 43 9.76 -22.53 3.31
C SER A 43 8.81 -23.38 4.13
N LYS A 44 8.70 -23.11 5.44
CA LYS A 44 7.83 -23.86 6.36
C LYS A 44 7.51 -23.06 7.60
N ILE A 45 6.27 -23.20 8.08
CA ILE A 45 5.78 -22.65 9.35
C ILE A 45 5.48 -23.83 10.28
N ASP A 46 6.13 -23.88 11.44
CA ASP A 46 5.86 -24.85 12.50
C ASP A 46 5.10 -24.16 13.64
N ASP A 47 3.79 -24.44 13.67
CA ASP A 47 2.84 -23.96 14.69
C ASP A 47 2.55 -25.02 15.76
N SER A 48 3.48 -25.96 15.98
CA SER A 48 3.36 -26.92 17.09
C SER A 48 3.66 -26.20 18.42
N LYS A 49 2.93 -26.59 19.47
CA LYS A 49 2.76 -25.84 20.73
C LYS A 49 4.04 -25.44 21.49
N ASN A 50 5.23 -25.90 21.10
CA ASN A 50 6.47 -25.73 21.86
C ASN A 50 7.72 -25.28 21.05
N THR A 51 7.67 -25.16 19.71
CA THR A 51 8.86 -24.83 18.91
C THR A 51 8.81 -23.45 18.27
N CYS A 52 7.64 -22.97 17.85
CA CYS A 52 7.40 -21.67 17.21
C CYS A 52 8.54 -21.27 16.24
N LYS A 53 8.61 -21.89 15.07
CA LYS A 53 9.70 -21.66 14.10
C LYS A 53 9.18 -21.49 12.68
N CYS A 54 9.84 -20.61 11.93
CA CYS A 54 9.80 -20.63 10.48
C CYS A 54 11.18 -21.02 9.94
N GLU A 55 11.16 -21.92 8.97
CA GLU A 55 12.34 -22.28 8.20
C GLU A 55 12.39 -21.37 6.97
N LEU A 56 13.57 -20.86 6.65
CA LEU A 56 13.81 -20.10 5.43
C LEU A 56 14.33 -21.04 4.34
N SER A 57 13.95 -20.76 3.10
CA SER A 57 14.46 -21.46 1.93
C SER A 57 15.97 -21.27 1.78
N LYS A 58 16.65 -22.31 1.29
CA LYS A 58 18.04 -22.18 0.80
C LYS A 58 18.09 -21.56 -0.59
N ASP A 59 17.01 -21.67 -1.36
CA ASP A 59 16.86 -21.05 -2.66
C ASP A 59 16.51 -19.57 -2.45
N GLN A 60 17.53 -18.73 -2.63
CA GLN A 60 17.46 -17.29 -2.48
C GLN A 60 16.68 -16.65 -3.64
N LYS A 61 15.82 -15.70 -3.32
CA LYS A 61 15.09 -14.84 -4.28
C LYS A 61 15.60 -13.41 -4.17
N TRP A 62 15.14 -12.54 -5.06
CA TRP A 62 15.59 -11.14 -5.11
C TRP A 62 14.38 -10.21 -5.21
N TYR A 63 14.41 -9.15 -4.41
CA TYR A 63 13.72 -7.90 -4.74
C TYR A 63 14.66 -7.13 -5.67
N SER A 64 14.15 -6.53 -6.74
CA SER A 64 15.00 -5.86 -7.72
C SER A 64 14.28 -4.76 -8.48
N GLY A 65 15.04 -3.73 -8.82
CA GLY A 65 14.60 -2.65 -9.70
C GLY A 65 13.87 -1.50 -9.00
N ILE A 66 13.20 -0.70 -9.82
CA ILE A 66 12.51 0.52 -9.40
C ILE A 66 11.40 0.18 -8.41
N ASN A 67 11.29 1.00 -7.35
CA ASN A 67 10.36 0.82 -6.25
C ASN A 67 10.52 -0.45 -5.41
N ALA A 68 11.48 -1.34 -5.69
CA ALA A 68 11.70 -2.53 -4.87
C ALA A 68 11.98 -2.17 -3.39
N PRO A 69 11.38 -2.88 -2.41
CA PRO A 69 10.52 -4.06 -2.55
C PRO A 69 9.04 -3.74 -2.83
N PHE A 70 8.64 -2.48 -2.85
CA PHE A 70 7.25 -2.04 -3.02
C PHE A 70 6.67 -2.23 -4.43
N SER A 71 7.51 -2.62 -5.39
CA SER A 71 7.10 -3.14 -6.70
C SER A 71 6.36 -4.48 -6.61
N GLU A 72 6.58 -5.25 -5.55
CA GLU A 72 5.87 -6.51 -5.29
C GLU A 72 4.39 -6.26 -4.90
N PRO A 73 3.55 -7.31 -4.84
CA PRO A 73 2.19 -7.19 -4.32
C PRO A 73 2.16 -6.65 -2.88
N LEU A 74 1.37 -5.59 -2.66
CA LEU A 74 1.22 -4.94 -1.35
C LEU A 74 -0.15 -5.17 -0.73
N ALA A 75 -0.19 -5.45 0.56
CA ALA A 75 -1.41 -5.36 1.36
C ALA A 75 -1.52 -3.96 1.99
N VAL A 76 -2.74 -3.43 2.06
CA VAL A 76 -3.04 -2.21 2.80
C VAL A 76 -3.39 -2.61 4.23
N HIS A 77 -2.90 -1.88 5.21
CA HIS A 77 -3.23 -2.03 6.61
C HIS A 77 -3.84 -0.74 7.14
N ILE A 78 -4.94 -0.89 7.89
CA ILE A 78 -5.66 0.20 8.54
C ILE A 78 -5.67 -0.08 10.04
N ASN A 79 -4.92 0.72 10.80
CA ASN A 79 -4.84 0.65 12.25
C ASN A 79 -5.60 1.83 12.88
N GLY A 80 -6.37 1.54 13.93
CA GLY A 80 -7.21 2.51 14.61
C GLY A 80 -6.47 3.47 15.55
N PRO A 81 -7.05 4.64 15.86
CA PRO A 81 -8.34 5.11 15.38
C PRO A 81 -8.37 5.77 14.00
N THR A 82 -8.97 5.04 13.04
CA THR A 82 -9.10 5.43 11.64
C THR A 82 -10.47 5.02 11.15
N GLN A 83 -11.19 5.95 10.50
CA GLN A 83 -12.42 5.65 9.79
C GLN A 83 -12.15 5.76 8.29
N LEU A 84 -12.17 4.62 7.59
CA LEU A 84 -12.03 4.56 6.14
C LEU A 84 -13.40 4.70 5.48
N LYS A 85 -13.54 5.69 4.60
CA LYS A 85 -14.76 5.93 3.83
C LYS A 85 -14.66 5.38 2.41
N LYS A 86 -13.53 5.65 1.74
CA LYS A 86 -13.29 5.17 0.38
C LYS A 86 -11.85 4.68 0.24
N PHE A 87 -11.67 3.70 -0.62
CA PHE A 87 -10.37 3.20 -1.02
C PHE A 87 -10.35 2.93 -2.52
N ALA A 88 -9.24 3.23 -3.18
CA ALA A 88 -8.96 2.78 -4.52
C ALA A 88 -7.49 2.44 -4.71
N TYR A 89 -7.24 1.50 -5.62
CA TYR A 89 -5.92 1.17 -6.10
C TYR A 89 -5.88 1.33 -7.62
N TYR A 90 -4.77 1.87 -8.13
CA TYR A 90 -4.54 2.12 -9.54
C TYR A 90 -3.16 1.64 -9.97
N THR A 91 -3.06 1.30 -11.26
CA THR A 91 -1.79 1.05 -11.95
C THR A 91 -1.65 1.97 -13.15
N SER A 92 -0.41 2.25 -13.53
CA SER A 92 -0.07 2.86 -14.81
C SER A 92 1.03 2.05 -15.50
N ASP A 93 1.00 1.96 -16.82
CA ASP A 93 2.04 1.27 -17.59
C ASP A 93 3.39 1.98 -17.44
N HIS A 94 3.36 3.32 -17.39
CA HIS A 94 4.53 4.16 -17.15
C HIS A 94 4.08 5.59 -16.80
N PHE A 95 4.30 6.02 -15.56
CA PHE A 95 3.98 7.36 -15.09
C PHE A 95 5.17 7.97 -14.36
N VAL A 96 5.56 9.17 -14.79
CA VAL A 96 6.57 9.99 -14.13
C VAL A 96 5.92 11.31 -13.71
N VAL A 97 6.12 11.68 -12.46
CA VAL A 97 5.55 12.90 -11.87
C VAL A 97 6.08 14.12 -12.63
N GLY A 98 5.18 15.06 -12.93
CA GLY A 98 5.48 16.27 -13.71
C GLY A 98 5.61 16.02 -15.23
N LYS A 99 5.38 14.80 -15.72
CA LYS A 99 5.38 14.47 -17.17
C LYS A 99 3.98 14.16 -17.67
N ASN A 100 3.34 15.14 -18.31
CA ASN A 100 1.98 14.99 -18.86
C ASN A 100 1.90 14.03 -20.06
N THR A 101 3.03 13.65 -20.65
CA THR A 101 3.13 12.63 -21.71
C THR A 101 3.12 11.20 -21.16
N SER A 102 3.11 11.03 -19.84
CA SER A 102 2.98 9.73 -19.17
C SER A 102 1.67 9.01 -19.51
N ALA A 103 1.64 7.71 -19.30
CA ALA A 103 0.40 6.94 -19.38
C ALA A 103 -0.58 7.37 -18.27
N GLY A 104 -1.88 7.22 -18.56
CA GLY A 104 -2.92 7.40 -17.55
C GLY A 104 -2.92 6.28 -16.50
N TRP A 105 -3.85 6.38 -15.56
CA TRP A 105 -4.04 5.45 -14.47
C TRP A 105 -5.36 4.70 -14.66
N LYS A 106 -5.36 3.40 -14.39
CA LYS A 106 -6.56 2.55 -14.42
C LYS A 106 -6.83 2.02 -13.02
N ARG A 107 -8.07 2.16 -12.55
CA ARG A 107 -8.49 1.65 -11.25
C ARG A 107 -8.59 0.13 -11.28
N GLY A 108 -7.83 -0.53 -10.42
CA GLY A 108 -7.83 -1.99 -10.27
C GLY A 108 -8.69 -2.48 -9.10
N ALA A 109 -8.98 -1.63 -8.12
CA ALA A 109 -9.87 -1.95 -7.01
C ALA A 109 -10.56 -0.70 -6.47
N TYR A 110 -11.76 -0.87 -5.92
CA TYR A 110 -12.57 0.21 -5.36
C TYR A 110 -13.39 -0.26 -4.17
N PHE A 111 -13.46 0.59 -3.17
CA PHE A 111 -14.34 0.46 -2.02
C PHE A 111 -14.97 1.82 -1.72
N ASP A 112 -16.28 1.81 -1.53
CA ASP A 112 -17.04 2.98 -1.11
C ASP A 112 -18.02 2.61 0.00
N ASN A 113 -17.82 3.18 1.19
CA ASN A 113 -18.66 2.97 2.36
C ASN A 113 -19.54 4.20 2.67
N THR A 114 -19.62 5.20 1.77
CA THR A 114 -20.40 6.41 2.05
C THR A 114 -21.90 6.22 1.84
N GLU A 115 -22.30 5.17 1.14
CA GLU A 115 -23.70 4.81 0.89
C GLU A 115 -24.26 3.83 1.92
N SER A 116 -25.57 3.52 1.86
CA SER A 116 -26.19 2.54 2.77
C SER A 116 -25.78 1.10 2.46
N SER A 117 -25.43 0.83 1.20
CA SER A 117 -24.83 -0.43 0.75
C SER A 117 -23.44 -0.13 0.20
N PRO A 118 -22.38 -0.75 0.75
CA PRO A 118 -21.03 -0.46 0.32
C PRO A 118 -20.75 -1.03 -1.08
N VAL A 119 -20.03 -0.29 -1.90
CA VAL A 119 -19.48 -0.79 -3.17
C VAL A 119 -18.16 -1.49 -2.86
N MET A 120 -17.98 -2.70 -3.38
CA MET A 120 -16.76 -3.50 -3.22
C MET A 120 -16.36 -4.12 -4.56
N GLU A 121 -15.33 -3.59 -5.20
CA GLU A 121 -14.77 -4.06 -6.46
C GLU A 121 -13.32 -4.49 -6.23
N ASN A 122 -13.04 -5.80 -6.39
CA ASN A 122 -11.69 -6.35 -6.21
C ASN A 122 -11.04 -6.02 -4.85
N VAL A 123 -11.83 -6.03 -3.77
CA VAL A 123 -11.35 -5.82 -2.40
C VAL A 123 -11.76 -6.98 -1.49
N THR A 124 -10.84 -7.39 -0.62
CA THR A 124 -11.06 -8.38 0.44
C THR A 124 -10.56 -7.83 1.77
N PHE A 125 -11.44 -7.82 2.76
CA PHE A 125 -11.13 -7.32 4.10
C PHE A 125 -10.81 -8.48 5.04
N LEU A 126 -9.66 -8.41 5.68
CA LEU A 126 -9.17 -9.43 6.61
C LEU A 126 -8.65 -8.81 7.90
N SER A 127 -8.67 -9.54 9.00
CA SER A 127 -8.08 -9.13 10.27
C SER A 127 -7.62 -10.36 11.05
N HIS A 128 -6.71 -10.17 11.99
CA HIS A 128 -6.23 -11.21 12.89
C HIS A 128 -7.23 -11.46 14.02
N VAL A 129 -8.42 -11.94 13.65
CA VAL A 129 -9.50 -12.35 14.58
C VAL A 129 -9.81 -13.85 14.50
N GLY A 130 -9.00 -14.59 13.76
CA GLY A 130 -9.17 -16.02 13.54
C GLY A 130 -8.60 -16.87 14.66
N LYS A 131 -8.28 -18.12 14.32
CA LYS A 131 -7.75 -19.09 15.26
C LYS A 131 -6.45 -18.58 15.91
N ASP A 132 -6.44 -18.58 17.23
CA ASP A 132 -5.31 -18.14 18.02
C ASP A 132 -4.23 -19.23 18.08
N SER A 133 -3.00 -18.83 17.75
CA SER A 133 -1.79 -19.61 17.90
C SER A 133 -0.94 -18.99 19.00
N ASN A 134 -0.46 -19.82 19.93
CA ASN A 134 0.51 -19.39 20.93
C ASN A 134 1.80 -18.85 20.28
N CYS A 135 2.14 -19.34 19.09
CA CYS A 135 3.33 -18.95 18.34
C CYS A 135 3.12 -17.67 17.53
N PHE A 136 2.11 -17.66 16.65
CA PHE A 136 1.96 -16.65 15.60
C PHE A 136 0.79 -15.69 15.81
N GLY A 137 0.12 -15.82 16.95
CA GLY A 137 -1.10 -15.12 17.35
C GLY A 137 -2.30 -15.48 16.48
N LYS A 138 -3.24 -14.56 16.29
CA LYS A 138 -4.51 -14.88 15.63
C LYS A 138 -4.33 -14.98 14.12
N ALA A 139 -4.96 -15.97 13.51
CA ALA A 139 -4.92 -16.17 12.07
C ALA A 139 -5.66 -15.04 11.34
N LEU A 140 -5.16 -14.68 10.15
CA LEU A 140 -5.81 -13.74 9.26
C LEU A 140 -7.11 -14.35 8.70
N THR A 141 -8.24 -13.69 8.84
CA THR A 141 -9.55 -14.21 8.39
C THR A 141 -10.51 -13.06 8.10
N PHE A 142 -11.65 -13.35 7.46
CA PHE A 142 -12.76 -12.40 7.38
C PHE A 142 -13.28 -12.04 8.77
N PHE A 143 -13.84 -10.84 8.91
CA PHE A 143 -14.28 -10.29 10.19
C PHE A 143 -15.69 -9.71 10.15
N SER A 144 -16.30 -9.50 11.32
CA SER A 144 -17.58 -8.80 11.52
C SER A 144 -17.42 -7.29 11.38
N GLN A 145 -18.48 -6.53 11.07
CA GLN A 145 -18.40 -5.08 10.82
C GLN A 145 -17.70 -4.23 11.91
N ASP A 146 -17.56 -4.72 13.14
CA ASP A 146 -16.81 -4.09 14.25
C ASP A 146 -15.32 -4.49 14.32
N VAL A 147 -14.86 -5.35 13.40
CA VAL A 147 -13.50 -5.90 13.30
C VAL A 147 -13.11 -6.73 14.54
N GLN A 148 -14.09 -7.24 15.30
CA GLN A 148 -13.81 -7.97 16.55
C GLN A 148 -13.94 -9.49 16.44
N LYS A 149 -14.73 -10.00 15.50
CA LYS A 149 -15.08 -11.43 15.44
C LYS A 149 -14.81 -11.99 14.04
N GLN A 150 -14.43 -13.25 14.01
CA GLN A 150 -14.29 -14.00 12.76
C GLN A 150 -15.64 -14.16 12.04
N GLU A 151 -15.62 -13.98 10.73
CA GLU A 151 -16.73 -14.27 9.82
C GLU A 151 -16.33 -15.31 8.77
N LYS A 152 -17.34 -15.85 8.06
CA LYS A 152 -17.13 -16.84 6.99
C LYS A 152 -17.00 -16.23 5.60
N VAL A 153 -17.42 -14.98 5.43
CA VAL A 153 -17.49 -14.30 4.14
C VAL A 153 -16.90 -12.90 4.26
N ASN A 154 -16.41 -12.37 3.14
CA ASN A 154 -15.88 -11.02 3.04
C ASN A 154 -16.97 -10.01 3.44
N THR A 155 -16.73 -9.31 4.54
CA THR A 155 -17.64 -8.30 5.11
C THR A 155 -16.85 -7.00 5.27
N PRO A 156 -17.34 -5.87 4.76
CA PRO A 156 -16.65 -4.60 4.92
C PRO A 156 -16.74 -4.10 6.37
N PRO A 157 -15.79 -3.26 6.81
CA PRO A 157 -15.93 -2.56 8.09
C PRO A 157 -17.20 -1.71 8.11
N GLY A 158 -17.81 -1.56 9.29
CA GLY A 158 -19.02 -0.78 9.46
C GLY A 158 -18.82 0.68 8.99
N LYS A 159 -19.85 1.24 8.36
CA LYS A 159 -19.85 2.61 7.79
C LYS A 159 -19.34 3.71 8.72
N TYR A 160 -19.69 3.61 9.99
CA TYR A 160 -19.29 4.55 11.03
C TYR A 160 -18.40 3.88 12.08
N LEU A 161 -17.69 2.83 11.70
CA LEU A 161 -16.78 2.17 12.61
C LEU A 161 -15.68 3.15 12.99
N ASP A 162 -15.66 3.53 14.26
CA ASP A 162 -14.47 4.03 14.92
C ASP A 162 -13.63 2.81 15.26
N VAL A 163 -12.72 2.44 14.34
CA VAL A 163 -11.75 1.37 14.61
C VAL A 163 -11.01 1.77 15.87
N GLY A 164 -11.09 0.99 16.95
CA GLY A 164 -10.43 1.37 18.20
C GLY A 164 -8.91 1.32 18.10
N SER A 165 -8.22 2.04 18.98
CA SER A 165 -6.78 1.92 19.20
C SER A 165 -6.41 0.46 19.43
N GLY A 166 -5.40 -0.02 18.70
CA GLY A 166 -4.96 -1.41 18.76
C GLY A 166 -5.79 -2.42 17.94
N VAL A 167 -6.78 -1.95 17.18
CA VAL A 167 -7.50 -2.76 16.19
C VAL A 167 -6.91 -2.49 14.80
N GLU A 168 -6.60 -3.56 14.08
CA GLU A 168 -6.09 -3.52 12.70
C GLU A 168 -6.94 -4.40 11.79
N TYR A 169 -7.16 -3.93 10.57
CA TYR A 169 -7.57 -4.78 9.47
C TYR A 169 -6.77 -4.46 8.21
N MET A 170 -6.83 -5.37 7.25
CA MET A 170 -6.12 -5.29 5.99
C MET A 170 -7.07 -5.32 4.80
N ILE A 171 -6.63 -4.74 3.70
CA ILE A 171 -7.29 -4.78 2.41
C ILE A 171 -6.35 -5.49 1.42
N TYR A 172 -6.87 -6.56 0.83
CA TYR A 172 -6.25 -7.34 -0.25
C TYR A 172 -7.10 -7.24 -1.52
N SER A 173 -6.57 -7.72 -2.64
CA SER A 173 -7.40 -7.98 -3.83
C SER A 173 -8.42 -9.09 -3.56
N ASN A 174 -9.35 -9.33 -4.48
CA ASN A 174 -10.25 -10.49 -4.42
C ASN A 174 -9.64 -11.77 -5.03
N ILE A 175 -8.36 -11.74 -5.41
CA ILE A 175 -7.68 -12.87 -6.04
C ILE A 175 -7.18 -13.81 -4.95
N THR A 176 -7.79 -15.00 -4.86
CA THR A 176 -7.41 -16.01 -3.87
C THR A 176 -6.04 -16.61 -4.18
N CYS A 177 -5.26 -16.87 -3.14
CA CYS A 177 -3.99 -17.56 -3.25
C CYS A 177 -4.15 -19.02 -3.69
N PRO A 178 -3.22 -19.56 -4.50
CA PRO A 178 -3.10 -21.00 -4.64
C PRO A 178 -2.70 -21.62 -3.31
N LYS A 179 -2.79 -22.95 -3.22
CA LYS A 179 -2.36 -23.70 -2.03
C LYS A 179 -0.95 -23.30 -1.60
N SER A 180 -0.81 -23.02 -0.29
CA SER A 180 0.45 -22.70 0.40
C SER A 180 1.61 -23.59 -0.08
N SER A 181 2.65 -22.96 -0.60
CA SER A 181 3.83 -23.60 -1.16
C SER A 181 4.93 -22.56 -1.36
N ILE A 182 6.18 -22.94 -1.12
CA ILE A 182 7.37 -22.10 -1.37
C ILE A 182 7.44 -21.54 -2.80
N ASN A 183 6.93 -22.30 -3.78
CA ASN A 183 6.89 -21.93 -5.20
C ASN A 183 5.49 -21.51 -5.66
N GLY A 184 4.52 -21.46 -4.74
CA GLY A 184 3.19 -20.91 -5.02
C GLY A 184 3.23 -19.38 -5.03
N GLY A 185 2.30 -18.74 -5.74
CA GLY A 185 2.34 -17.28 -5.92
C GLY A 185 2.16 -16.46 -4.63
N CYS A 186 1.59 -17.03 -3.56
CA CYS A 186 1.51 -16.38 -2.24
C CYS A 186 2.55 -16.89 -1.23
N GLY A 187 3.46 -17.76 -1.67
CA GLY A 187 4.44 -18.39 -0.79
C GLY A 187 3.80 -19.30 0.26
N VAL A 188 4.51 -19.44 1.39
CA VAL A 188 4.06 -20.22 2.54
C VAL A 188 3.31 -19.32 3.50
N TYR A 189 2.07 -19.70 3.81
CA TYR A 189 1.21 -19.05 4.79
C TYR A 189 0.58 -20.09 5.73
N ARG A 190 0.04 -19.62 6.85
CA ARG A 190 -0.59 -20.49 7.85
C ARG A 190 -1.81 -21.23 7.28
N SER A 191 -1.99 -22.50 7.64
CA SER A 191 -3.10 -23.31 7.12
C SER A 191 -4.49 -22.85 7.57
N ASP A 192 -4.57 -22.09 8.66
CA ASP A 192 -5.79 -21.52 9.23
C ASP A 192 -6.02 -20.05 8.83
N ALA A 193 -5.15 -19.48 7.99
CA ALA A 193 -5.30 -18.13 7.47
C ALA A 193 -6.03 -18.13 6.12
N ALA A 194 -6.92 -17.16 5.94
CA ALA A 194 -7.34 -16.71 4.63
C ALA A 194 -6.14 -16.10 3.89
N ALA A 195 -6.05 -16.35 2.58
CA ALA A 195 -4.91 -15.93 1.78
C ALA A 195 -5.37 -15.40 0.42
N PHE A 196 -5.05 -14.13 0.17
CA PHE A 196 -5.32 -13.41 -1.07
C PHE A 196 -4.05 -12.69 -1.51
N TYR A 197 -3.94 -12.38 -2.79
CA TYR A 197 -2.88 -11.53 -3.31
C TYR A 197 -3.12 -10.08 -2.89
N GLY A 198 -2.02 -9.38 -2.59
CA GLY A 198 -2.02 -7.93 -2.50
C GLY A 198 -2.20 -7.27 -3.87
N PHE A 199 -1.96 -5.97 -3.91
CA PHE A 199 -2.06 -5.13 -5.09
C PHE A 199 -0.67 -4.96 -5.76
N ASP A 200 -0.54 -5.50 -6.97
CA ASP A 200 0.73 -5.66 -7.69
C ASP A 200 1.14 -4.41 -8.51
N GLY A 201 2.20 -4.48 -9.31
CA GLY A 201 2.62 -3.47 -10.29
C GLY A 201 3.87 -2.69 -9.86
N VAL A 202 4.66 -2.18 -10.80
CA VAL A 202 5.81 -1.33 -10.44
C VAL A 202 5.36 0.10 -10.17
N THR A 203 4.50 0.63 -11.04
CA THR A 203 3.92 1.97 -10.95
C THR A 203 2.48 1.88 -10.49
N LYS A 204 2.24 2.27 -9.24
CA LYS A 204 0.97 2.09 -8.55
C LYS A 204 0.58 3.29 -7.70
N MET A 205 -0.71 3.45 -7.48
CA MET A 205 -1.25 4.48 -6.59
C MET A 205 -2.32 3.88 -5.69
N PHE A 206 -2.30 4.25 -4.41
CA PHE A 206 -3.34 3.94 -3.44
C PHE A 206 -3.98 5.25 -2.98
N LEU A 207 -5.31 5.33 -3.03
CA LEU A 207 -6.09 6.50 -2.67
C LEU A 207 -7.08 6.15 -1.56
N PHE A 208 -7.23 7.06 -0.61
CA PHE A 208 -8.02 6.89 0.60
C PHE A 208 -8.84 8.16 0.86
N GLU A 209 -10.09 7.98 1.28
CA GLU A 209 -10.88 9.01 1.94
C GLU A 209 -11.09 8.57 3.39
N PHE A 210 -10.64 9.36 4.36
CA PHE A 210 -10.58 8.90 5.75
C PHE A 210 -10.65 10.04 6.78
N THR A 211 -10.92 9.66 8.03
CA THR A 211 -10.68 10.48 9.24
C THR A 211 -9.78 9.69 10.19
N MET A 212 -9.07 10.39 11.08
CA MET A 212 -8.29 9.77 12.16
C MET A 212 -8.68 10.40 13.51
N PRO A 213 -9.85 10.04 14.06
CA PRO A 213 -10.36 10.63 15.30
C PRO A 213 -9.49 10.21 16.49
N THR A 214 -9.60 10.89 17.61
CA THR A 214 -8.96 10.47 18.86
C THR A 214 -9.90 9.54 19.62
N ASP A 215 -9.39 8.43 20.13
CA ASP A 215 -10.08 7.64 21.15
C ASP A 215 -9.36 7.68 22.49
N SER A 216 -10.06 7.24 23.54
CA SER A 216 -9.57 7.20 24.92
C SER A 216 -9.43 5.77 25.44
N MET A 217 -9.20 4.81 24.55
CA MET A 217 -9.08 3.40 24.95
C MET A 217 -7.89 3.19 25.89
N GLN A 218 -8.18 2.69 27.09
CA GLN A 218 -7.17 2.51 28.13
C GLN A 218 -6.23 1.35 27.78
N GLY A 219 -4.93 1.61 27.72
CA GLY A 219 -3.89 0.60 27.46
C GLY A 219 -3.52 0.37 25.99
N ALA A 220 -4.17 1.07 25.05
CA ALA A 220 -3.79 1.09 23.64
C ALA A 220 -3.27 2.48 23.23
N SER A 221 -2.38 2.51 22.23
CA SER A 221 -1.77 3.76 21.76
C SER A 221 -2.69 4.44 20.74
N ASN A 222 -3.05 5.71 20.97
CA ASN A 222 -3.81 6.56 20.05
C ASN A 222 -2.93 7.05 18.88
N THR A 223 -2.46 6.09 18.08
CA THR A 223 -1.51 6.28 16.98
C THR A 223 -2.03 5.56 15.73
N PRO A 224 -3.09 6.08 15.09
CA PRO A 224 -3.63 5.46 13.89
C PRO A 224 -2.63 5.49 12.75
N VAL A 225 -2.70 4.46 11.91
CA VAL A 225 -1.80 4.33 10.76
C VAL A 225 -2.54 3.74 9.57
N ILE A 226 -2.33 4.34 8.40
CA ILE A 226 -2.56 3.70 7.10
C ILE A 226 -1.19 3.37 6.52
N TRP A 227 -0.91 2.08 6.34
CA TRP A 227 0.39 1.61 5.89
C TRP A 227 0.28 0.49 4.86
N LEU A 228 1.35 0.29 4.10
CA LEU A 228 1.48 -0.74 3.09
C LEU A 228 2.63 -1.68 3.46
N SER A 229 2.43 -2.98 3.24
CA SER A 229 3.47 -3.98 3.45
C SER A 229 3.45 -5.01 2.32
N GLY A 230 4.55 -5.74 2.14
CA GLY A 230 4.55 -6.92 1.28
C GLY A 230 3.45 -7.88 1.72
N ASP A 231 2.62 -8.34 0.78
CA ASP A 231 1.36 -9.03 1.05
C ASP A 231 1.48 -10.35 1.85
N SER A 232 2.69 -10.87 1.99
CA SER A 232 3.00 -12.06 2.80
C SER A 232 3.03 -11.79 4.31
N LEU A 233 3.24 -10.54 4.74
CA LEU A 233 3.51 -10.20 6.14
C LEU A 233 2.37 -10.66 7.06
N ALA A 234 1.15 -10.20 6.81
CA ALA A 234 -0.02 -10.52 7.63
C ALA A 234 -0.52 -11.96 7.46
N ARG A 235 -0.13 -12.67 6.40
CA ARG A 235 -0.51 -14.08 6.19
C ARG A 235 0.21 -15.05 7.13
N VAL A 236 1.34 -14.64 7.70
CA VAL A 236 2.17 -15.50 8.56
C VAL A 236 1.93 -15.24 10.04
N THR A 237 1.86 -13.97 10.47
CA THR A 237 1.74 -13.64 11.89
C THR A 237 1.10 -12.27 12.12
N ASP A 238 0.47 -12.09 13.28
CA ASP A 238 0.07 -10.78 13.82
C ASP A 238 1.11 -10.20 14.82
N LYS A 239 2.18 -10.98 15.10
CA LYS A 239 3.27 -10.65 16.01
C LYS A 239 4.52 -10.26 15.21
N TYR A 240 4.40 -9.23 14.38
CA TYR A 240 5.41 -8.87 13.38
C TYR A 240 6.86 -8.73 13.92
N GLY A 241 7.02 -8.35 15.20
CA GLY A 241 8.33 -8.14 15.84
C GLY A 241 8.90 -9.30 16.66
N LEU A 242 8.18 -10.42 16.85
CA LEU A 242 8.60 -11.46 17.80
C LEU A 242 9.43 -12.60 17.18
N GLN A 243 9.36 -12.82 15.86
CA GLN A 243 10.06 -13.92 15.19
C GLN A 243 10.67 -13.51 13.85
N THR A 244 11.99 -13.27 13.83
CA THR A 244 12.70 -12.74 12.67
C THR A 244 12.54 -13.58 11.40
N ASN A 245 12.57 -14.92 11.50
CA ASN A 245 12.40 -15.79 10.34
C ASN A 245 10.95 -15.91 9.86
N CYS A 246 9.96 -15.50 10.67
CA CYS A 246 8.54 -15.64 10.34
C CYS A 246 7.93 -14.34 9.82
N SER A 247 8.69 -13.25 9.82
CA SER A 247 8.22 -11.97 9.32
C SER A 247 9.05 -11.58 8.10
N CYS A 248 8.36 -11.33 6.98
CA CYS A 248 9.05 -10.91 5.75
C CYS A 248 9.75 -9.57 5.92
N LEU A 249 9.40 -8.77 6.94
CA LEU A 249 10.04 -7.49 7.23
C LEU A 249 11.55 -7.67 7.44
N PHE A 250 11.94 -8.71 8.17
CA PHE A 250 13.35 -9.08 8.38
C PHE A 250 13.99 -9.78 7.17
N GLN A 251 13.18 -10.12 6.16
CA GLN A 251 13.61 -10.57 4.85
C GLN A 251 13.62 -9.43 3.82
N GLY A 252 13.29 -8.19 4.22
CA GLY A 252 13.37 -7.02 3.35
C GLY A 252 12.13 -6.71 2.53
N CYS A 253 10.95 -7.28 2.85
CA CYS A 253 9.71 -6.97 2.12
C CYS A 253 9.22 -5.51 2.32
N GLY A 254 9.79 -4.80 3.29
CA GLY A 254 9.57 -3.38 3.55
C GLY A 254 8.21 -3.02 4.16
N GLU A 255 8.13 -1.78 4.63
CA GLU A 255 6.93 -1.13 5.15
C GLU A 255 6.88 0.31 4.65
N LEU A 256 5.76 0.75 4.11
CA LEU A 256 5.50 2.15 3.76
C LEU A 256 4.35 2.67 4.60
N ASN A 257 4.69 3.43 5.64
CA ASN A 257 3.73 4.19 6.43
C ASN A 257 3.31 5.40 5.59
N VAL A 258 2.13 5.31 4.99
CA VAL A 258 1.58 6.39 4.16
C VAL A 258 1.15 7.53 5.07
N PHE A 259 0.29 7.23 6.04
CA PHE A 259 -0.16 8.17 7.05
C PHE A 259 -0.01 7.54 8.43
N SER A 260 1.07 7.87 9.14
CA SER A 260 1.28 7.45 10.53
C SER A 260 1.07 8.64 11.46
N ALA A 261 0.09 8.55 12.36
CA ALA A 261 -0.33 9.69 13.16
C ALA A 261 0.17 9.60 14.61
N ASN A 262 0.52 10.77 15.16
CA ASN A 262 0.52 11.01 16.60
C ASN A 262 -0.74 11.79 16.99
N ALA A 263 -0.77 12.45 18.16
CA ALA A 263 -1.93 13.21 18.60
C ALA A 263 -2.35 14.36 17.67
N THR A 264 -1.42 14.96 16.91
CA THR A 264 -1.65 16.21 16.17
C THR A 264 -1.24 16.18 14.71
N HIS A 265 -0.30 15.31 14.34
CA HIS A 265 0.29 15.27 13.00
C HIS A 265 0.30 13.85 12.45
N MET A 266 0.35 13.75 11.13
CA MET A 266 0.69 12.53 10.41
C MET A 266 2.01 12.72 9.66
N ASN A 267 2.83 11.69 9.61
CA ASN A 267 4.01 11.64 8.76
C ASN A 267 3.91 10.49 7.75
N SER A 268 4.81 10.52 6.77
CA SER A 268 5.09 9.38 5.91
C SER A 268 6.49 8.86 6.21
N SER A 269 6.68 7.54 6.20
CA SER A 269 7.99 6.93 6.42
C SER A 269 8.11 5.58 5.76
N MET A 270 9.35 5.15 5.50
CA MET A 270 9.66 3.84 4.95
C MET A 270 10.59 3.05 5.86
N ILE A 271 10.21 1.82 6.16
CA ILE A 271 11.10 0.78 6.68
C ILE A 271 11.57 -0.04 5.48
N THR A 272 12.86 0.01 5.20
CA THR A 272 13.47 -0.70 4.08
C THR A 272 14.92 -1.00 4.41
N LEU A 273 15.47 -2.07 3.82
CA LEU A 273 16.89 -2.37 3.90
C LEU A 273 17.70 -1.65 2.80
N GLN A 274 17.06 -0.76 2.03
CA GLN A 274 17.74 0.06 1.05
C GLN A 274 18.84 0.91 1.69
N GLY A 275 20.06 0.81 1.15
CA GLY A 275 21.22 1.54 1.67
C GLY A 275 21.74 1.03 3.02
N ALA A 276 21.16 -0.03 3.60
CA ALA A 276 21.69 -0.70 4.77
C ALA A 276 22.88 -1.58 4.38
N ASN A 277 23.95 -1.52 5.17
CA ASN A 277 24.96 -2.57 5.12
C ASN A 277 24.37 -3.77 5.87
N VAL A 278 23.79 -4.72 5.14
CA VAL A 278 23.20 -5.94 5.70
C VAL A 278 24.29 -6.88 6.26
N SER A 279 24.97 -6.45 7.32
CA SER A 279 25.83 -7.27 8.17
C SER A 279 25.08 -7.83 9.39
N GLY A 280 23.75 -7.98 9.29
CA GLY A 280 22.91 -8.62 10.31
C GLY A 280 22.43 -7.72 11.46
N ASN A 281 22.63 -6.40 11.38
CA ASN A 281 22.04 -5.49 12.37
C ASN A 281 20.65 -5.02 11.94
N TYR A 282 19.63 -5.82 12.26
CA TYR A 282 18.22 -5.48 12.02
C TYR A 282 17.73 -4.25 12.80
N SER A 283 18.51 -3.69 13.72
CA SER A 283 18.16 -2.47 14.44
C SER A 283 18.09 -1.25 13.51
N GLU A 284 18.83 -1.28 12.39
CA GLU A 284 18.83 -0.23 11.36
C GLU A 284 17.52 -0.22 10.53
N LEU A 285 16.74 -1.31 10.54
CA LEU A 285 15.39 -1.32 9.93
C LEU A 285 14.49 -0.26 10.57
N PHE A 286 14.60 -0.10 11.89
CA PHE A 286 13.67 0.70 12.68
C PHE A 286 14.09 2.16 12.84
N THR A 287 15.27 2.54 12.34
CA THR A 287 15.69 3.95 12.21
C THR A 287 15.17 4.56 10.90
N GLY A 288 13.99 4.13 10.45
CA GLY A 288 13.47 4.25 9.08
C GLY A 288 13.60 5.62 8.44
N ASN A 289 13.47 5.65 7.10
CA ASN A 289 13.44 6.88 6.32
C ASN A 289 12.16 7.65 6.67
N ILE A 290 12.22 8.48 7.71
CA ILE A 290 11.10 9.27 8.20
C ILE A 290 11.16 10.62 7.52
N ALA A 291 10.08 10.99 6.84
CA ALA A 291 10.02 12.28 6.18
C ALA A 291 10.08 13.44 7.17
N SER A 292 10.74 14.53 6.77
CA SER A 292 10.76 15.74 7.59
C SER A 292 9.42 16.49 7.60
N GLY A 293 8.64 16.34 6.52
CA GLY A 293 7.31 16.95 6.35
C GLY A 293 6.22 16.27 7.18
N LYS A 294 5.17 17.03 7.52
CA LYS A 294 4.05 16.53 8.34
C LYS A 294 2.70 17.04 7.82
N PHE A 295 1.70 16.17 7.77
CA PHE A 295 0.31 16.59 7.65
C PHE A 295 -0.28 16.89 9.02
N LEU A 296 -1.32 17.73 9.09
CA LEU A 296 -2.17 17.81 10.27
C LEU A 296 -3.05 16.56 10.35
N ARG A 297 -3.21 15.99 11.55
CA ARG A 297 -4.11 14.84 11.75
C ARG A 297 -5.57 15.26 11.52
N PRO A 298 -6.34 14.55 10.68
CA PRO A 298 -7.73 14.87 10.38
C PRO A 298 -8.65 14.32 11.49
N VAL A 299 -8.61 14.95 12.68
CA VAL A 299 -9.35 14.47 13.87
C VAL A 299 -10.87 14.63 13.69
N ASN A 300 -11.31 15.79 13.21
CA ASN A 300 -12.74 16.15 13.09
C ASN A 300 -13.14 16.49 11.66
N THR A 301 -12.31 16.11 10.69
CA THR A 301 -12.55 16.38 9.27
C THR A 301 -12.22 15.14 8.46
N THR A 302 -12.87 15.00 7.31
CA THR A 302 -12.51 14.00 6.30
C THR A 302 -11.52 14.62 5.34
N VAL A 303 -10.52 13.85 4.96
CA VAL A 303 -9.54 14.21 3.93
C VAL A 303 -9.46 13.11 2.89
N THR A 304 -9.08 13.50 1.67
CA THR A 304 -8.74 12.57 0.60
C THR A 304 -7.26 12.70 0.28
N GLY A 305 -6.58 11.56 0.22
CA GLY A 305 -5.14 11.52 0.01
C GLY A 305 -4.67 10.12 -0.33
N GLY A 306 -3.40 9.99 -0.64
CA GLY A 306 -2.87 8.72 -1.11
C GLY A 306 -1.36 8.70 -1.20
N VAL A 307 -0.87 7.67 -1.86
CA VAL A 307 0.53 7.53 -2.23
C VAL A 307 0.65 7.10 -3.68
N ILE A 308 1.58 7.72 -4.41
CA ILE A 308 1.99 7.34 -5.77
C ILE A 308 3.40 6.79 -5.70
N LEU A 309 3.62 5.63 -6.32
CA LEU A 309 4.94 5.10 -6.63
C LEU A 309 5.09 5.21 -8.15
N ASP A 310 5.95 6.11 -8.60
CA ASP A 310 6.10 6.44 -10.03
C ASP A 310 7.08 5.48 -10.74
N SER A 311 7.33 5.68 -12.03
CA SER A 311 8.21 4.83 -12.84
C SER A 311 9.70 5.18 -12.72
N GLU A 312 10.09 6.15 -11.90
CA GLU A 312 11.48 6.60 -11.71
C GLU A 312 11.96 6.42 -10.25
N GLY A 313 11.16 5.80 -9.39
CA GLY A 313 11.52 5.59 -7.99
C GLY A 313 11.22 6.79 -7.10
N ASN A 314 10.32 7.67 -7.54
CA ASN A 314 9.75 8.71 -6.69
C ASN A 314 8.50 8.17 -6.01
N VAL A 315 8.39 8.42 -4.70
CA VAL A 315 7.22 8.07 -3.91
C VAL A 315 6.64 9.32 -3.28
N ILE A 316 5.37 9.60 -3.57
CA ILE A 316 4.72 10.85 -3.21
C ILE A 316 3.49 10.53 -2.39
N THR A 317 3.55 10.83 -1.10
CA THR A 317 2.39 10.82 -0.21
C THR A 317 1.73 12.19 -0.25
N PHE A 318 0.42 12.26 -0.43
CA PHE A 318 -0.29 13.53 -0.60
C PHE A 318 -1.67 13.55 0.06
N ILE A 319 -2.13 14.75 0.41
CA ILE A 319 -3.53 15.03 0.76
C ILE A 319 -4.01 16.16 -0.14
N SER A 320 -5.15 15.96 -0.81
CA SER A 320 -5.71 16.90 -1.78
C SER A 320 -7.24 16.82 -1.87
N ASP A 321 -7.88 17.99 -1.84
CA ASP A 321 -9.32 18.15 -2.04
C ASP A 321 -9.76 17.96 -3.51
N SER A 322 -8.81 17.89 -4.46
CA SER A 322 -9.08 17.69 -5.89
C SER A 322 -8.96 16.25 -6.37
N SER A 323 -8.66 15.32 -5.45
CA SER A 323 -8.56 13.89 -5.77
C SER A 323 -9.92 13.32 -6.16
N SER A 324 -9.99 12.56 -7.26
CA SER A 324 -11.18 11.80 -7.65
C SER A 324 -10.94 10.30 -7.59
N PHE A 325 -12.01 9.55 -7.34
CA PHE A 325 -12.02 8.09 -7.41
C PHE A 325 -12.62 7.63 -8.73
N ASP A 326 -12.24 8.22 -9.86
CA ASP A 326 -12.75 7.82 -11.18
C ASP A 326 -12.14 6.47 -11.61
N SER A 327 -12.76 5.76 -12.57
CA SER A 327 -12.22 4.48 -13.04
C SER A 327 -10.92 4.63 -13.83
N GLU A 328 -10.72 5.80 -14.43
CA GLU A 328 -9.51 6.18 -15.16
C GLU A 328 -9.12 7.62 -14.79
N LEU A 329 -7.83 7.87 -14.66
CA LEU A 329 -7.29 9.22 -14.43
C LEU A 329 -6.24 9.53 -15.50
N THR A 330 -6.28 10.74 -16.06
CA THR A 330 -5.24 11.15 -17.01
C THR A 330 -3.96 11.54 -16.28
N ALA A 331 -2.80 11.37 -16.92
CA ALA A 331 -1.54 11.83 -16.35
C ALA A 331 -1.56 13.34 -16.04
N ASN A 332 -2.17 14.14 -16.93
CA ASN A 332 -2.31 15.58 -16.74
C ASN A 332 -3.14 15.93 -15.50
N ALA A 333 -4.24 15.21 -15.23
CA ALA A 333 -5.05 15.46 -14.04
C ALA A 333 -4.26 15.19 -12.75
N VAL A 334 -3.52 14.07 -12.69
CA VAL A 334 -2.70 13.71 -11.53
C VAL A 334 -1.55 14.70 -11.34
N ASN A 335 -0.82 15.06 -12.40
CA ASN A 335 0.26 16.05 -12.31
C ASN A 335 -0.25 17.42 -11.90
N SER A 336 -1.35 17.89 -12.51
CA SER A 336 -1.94 19.19 -12.15
C SER A 336 -2.38 19.25 -10.69
N MET A 337 -2.91 18.14 -10.16
CA MET A 337 -3.21 18.01 -8.73
C MET A 337 -1.93 18.12 -7.90
N LEU A 338 -0.89 17.33 -8.19
CA LEU A 338 0.35 17.33 -7.41
C LEU A 338 1.11 18.66 -7.49
N ASP A 339 1.07 19.34 -8.63
CA ASP A 339 1.71 20.65 -8.85
C ASP A 339 1.03 21.77 -8.05
N ALA A 340 -0.27 21.62 -7.76
CA ALA A 340 -1.02 22.57 -6.95
C ALA A 340 -0.78 22.40 -5.43
N LEU A 341 -0.18 21.29 -5.00
CA LEU A 341 0.05 21.00 -3.59
C LEU A 341 1.36 21.60 -3.09
N PRO A 342 1.37 22.23 -1.91
CA PRO A 342 2.63 22.63 -1.28
C PRO A 342 3.46 21.39 -0.91
N GLN A 343 4.77 21.48 -1.17
CA GLN A 343 5.73 20.52 -0.63
C GLN A 343 5.86 20.74 0.89
N LEU A 344 5.74 19.65 1.65
CA LEU A 344 5.90 19.64 3.10
C LEU A 344 7.26 19.01 3.43
N GLY A 345 8.12 19.75 4.11
CA GLY A 345 9.49 19.33 4.34
C GLY A 345 10.35 19.27 3.07
N ASN A 346 11.47 18.56 3.13
CA ASN A 346 12.36 18.34 1.99
C ASN A 346 11.99 17.03 1.27
N THR A 347 12.43 16.88 0.03
CA THR A 347 12.43 15.57 -0.62
C THR A 347 13.52 14.70 0.00
N ASP A 348 13.15 13.55 0.54
CA ASP A 348 14.08 12.61 1.18
C ASP A 348 14.63 11.62 0.15
N GLN A 349 15.89 11.81 -0.21
CA GLN A 349 16.56 10.94 -1.16
C GLN A 349 17.10 9.69 -0.45
N LEU A 350 16.58 8.51 -0.82
CA LEU A 350 17.10 7.25 -0.32
C LEU A 350 18.49 6.97 -0.88
N LYS A 351 19.33 6.35 -0.06
CA LYS A 351 20.67 5.92 -0.48
C LYS A 351 20.54 4.82 -1.54
N ALA A 352 21.45 4.81 -2.50
CA ALA A 352 21.53 3.72 -3.46
C ALA A 352 21.77 2.38 -2.76
N GLY A 353 21.22 1.30 -3.31
CA GLY A 353 21.60 -0.06 -2.91
C GLY A 353 23.06 -0.35 -3.25
N ASN A 354 23.70 -1.20 -2.44
CA ASN A 354 25.09 -1.61 -2.62
C ASN A 354 25.22 -3.00 -3.28
N LEU A 355 24.09 -3.64 -3.61
CA LEU A 355 24.03 -4.97 -4.21
C LEU A 355 23.45 -4.87 -5.63
N THR A 356 23.71 -5.89 -6.42
CA THR A 356 23.15 -6.04 -7.77
C THR A 356 22.68 -7.47 -7.94
N ALA A 357 21.44 -7.63 -8.41
CA ALA A 357 20.88 -8.94 -8.69
C ALA A 357 21.67 -9.63 -9.82
N PRO A 358 21.83 -10.96 -9.78
CA PRO A 358 22.48 -11.69 -10.85
C PRO A 358 21.74 -11.47 -12.17
N SER A 359 22.43 -10.98 -13.20
CA SER A 359 21.87 -10.89 -14.55
C SER A 359 21.62 -12.32 -15.06
N SER A 360 20.35 -12.71 -15.27
CA SER A 360 20.01 -14.01 -15.83
C SER A 360 20.35 -14.06 -17.34
N THR A 361 21.62 -14.25 -17.69
CA THR A 361 22.00 -14.65 -19.05
C THR A 361 21.83 -16.15 -19.21
N THR A 362 20.58 -16.58 -19.42
CA THR A 362 20.32 -17.85 -20.09
C THR A 362 18.97 -17.79 -20.81
N SER A 363 19.06 -17.66 -22.12
CA SER A 363 17.96 -17.87 -23.06
C SER A 363 17.54 -19.34 -23.02
N LYS A 364 16.53 -19.66 -22.21
CA LYS A 364 15.64 -20.82 -22.43
C LYS A 364 14.21 -20.42 -22.06
N ASN A 365 13.46 -20.00 -23.07
CA ASN A 365 11.99 -19.91 -23.10
C ASN A 365 11.31 -19.69 -21.73
N ALA A 366 11.57 -18.54 -21.10
CA ALA A 366 10.62 -17.98 -20.17
C ALA A 366 9.62 -17.20 -21.01
N GLY A 367 8.53 -17.87 -21.42
CA GLY A 367 7.39 -17.20 -22.00
C GLY A 367 6.96 -16.08 -21.07
N SER A 368 6.71 -14.91 -21.64
CA SER A 368 6.01 -13.79 -21.01
C SER A 368 4.89 -14.28 -20.09
N ILE A 369 5.12 -14.29 -18.78
CA ILE A 369 4.04 -14.50 -17.81
C ILE A 369 3.45 -13.13 -17.52
N MET A 370 2.31 -12.90 -18.17
CA MET A 370 1.34 -11.82 -18.03
C MET A 370 1.67 -10.48 -18.69
N ALA A 371 1.71 -10.49 -20.02
CA ALA A 371 1.11 -9.42 -20.82
C ALA A 371 -0.22 -9.95 -21.41
N SER A 372 -1.33 -9.32 -21.01
CA SER A 372 -2.63 -9.28 -21.68
C SER A 372 -3.04 -10.45 -22.61
N THR A 373 -3.72 -11.45 -22.06
CA THR A 373 -4.73 -12.22 -22.82
C THR A 373 -5.98 -12.41 -21.95
N GLY A 374 -6.58 -11.29 -21.54
CA GLY A 374 -7.84 -11.23 -20.79
C GLY A 374 -9.01 -10.62 -21.56
N GLY A 375 -8.84 -10.31 -22.85
CA GLY A 375 -9.92 -9.87 -23.73
C GLY A 375 -10.17 -10.93 -24.80
N VAL A 376 -11.44 -11.15 -25.16
CA VAL A 376 -11.97 -11.98 -26.26
C VAL A 376 -12.58 -13.34 -25.87
N TRP A 377 -12.21 -14.02 -24.77
CA TRP A 377 -12.83 -15.31 -24.42
C TRP A 377 -14.00 -15.27 -23.41
N LEU A 378 -14.40 -14.09 -22.93
CA LEU A 378 -15.53 -13.93 -22.00
C LEU A 378 -16.87 -13.50 -22.67
N TYR A 379 -16.93 -13.35 -23.99
CA TYR A 379 -18.17 -12.97 -24.69
C TYR A 379 -18.96 -14.13 -25.33
N LEU A 380 -18.49 -15.38 -25.21
CA LEU A 380 -19.19 -16.54 -25.80
C LEU A 380 -20.08 -17.32 -24.83
N PHE A 381 -20.08 -16.98 -23.53
CA PHE A 381 -20.98 -17.60 -22.54
C PHE A 381 -22.06 -16.66 -21.98
N ALA A 382 -22.03 -15.37 -22.33
CA ALA A 382 -23.08 -14.40 -21.97
C ALA A 382 -24.24 -14.31 -22.98
N LEU A 383 -24.24 -15.15 -24.03
CA LEU A 383 -25.29 -15.15 -25.07
C LEU A 383 -26.20 -16.40 -25.06
N LEU A 384 -26.06 -17.29 -24.07
CA LEU A 384 -26.91 -18.49 -23.93
C LEU A 384 -27.83 -18.49 -22.69
N ALA A 385 -27.87 -17.39 -21.94
CA ALA A 385 -28.80 -17.21 -20.81
C ALA A 385 -29.92 -16.17 -21.07
N ALA A 386 -30.08 -15.71 -22.32
CA ALA A 386 -31.10 -14.73 -22.72
C ALA A 386 -32.13 -15.26 -23.74
N THR A 387 -32.19 -16.58 -23.96
CA THR A 387 -33.25 -17.23 -24.75
C THR A 387 -33.81 -18.43 -24.00
N ALA A 388 -34.37 -18.17 -22.82
CA ALA A 388 -35.19 -19.13 -22.09
C ALA A 388 -36.32 -18.40 -21.35
N HIS A 389 -36.99 -17.47 -22.01
CA HIS A 389 -38.24 -16.85 -21.55
C HIS A 389 -39.10 -16.43 -22.74
N SER A 390 -39.50 -17.39 -23.58
CA SER A 390 -40.74 -17.34 -24.36
C SER A 390 -40.98 -18.71 -25.00
N VAL A 391 -42.23 -19.13 -25.06
CA VAL A 391 -42.76 -20.35 -25.71
C VAL A 391 -42.79 -21.62 -24.84
N VAL A 392 -43.74 -21.66 -23.91
CA VAL A 392 -44.66 -22.82 -23.83
C VAL A 392 -46.07 -22.25 -23.67
N GLY A 393 -46.75 -22.10 -24.80
CA GLY A 393 -48.20 -22.01 -24.88
C GLY A 393 -48.66 -23.16 -25.75
N PHE A 394 -49.25 -24.17 -25.12
CA PHE A 394 -50.42 -24.98 -25.49
C PHE A 394 -50.49 -26.20 -24.58
#